data_AF-A0A966BEA3-F1
#
_entry.id   AF-A0A966BEA3-F1
#
_cell.length_a   1.000
_cell.length_b   1.000
_cell.length_c   1.000
_cell.angle_alpha   90.00
_cell.angle_beta   90.00
_cell.angle_gamma   90.00
#
_symmetry.space_group_name_H-M   'P 1'
#
loop_
_entity.id
_entity.type
_entity.pdbx_description
1 polymer ?
#
loop_
_entity_poly.entity_id
_entity_poly.type
_entity_poly.pdbx_seq_one_letter_code
_entity_poly.pdbx_strand_id
1 'polypeptide(L)'
;GNIRKPEHIKTVASEARDRGVPIRIGVNGGSLHPDLYAKYGNVVTPEAMVESALEEIGYFAEVGFDLIKISVKASSVPLMIDAYRQLAEVTEYPLHLGVTEAGPLPGGLIKSTAGIATLLAEGIGDTIRYSLTADPVEEAKAGRFLLESLGLRERKNVDLIACPSCGRAEIDVVSVAEQAMEAFAEREIPLQVAVMGCVVNGPGEARDADLGIAAGNKRGHLFIKGKNALVVPEDEMVDTLVEWADFIMENGAEAALARVDVQRAEREAARDRERLLEEQGQDVNDSGTRIEMIKKYIDE
;
A
#
# COMPACT_ATOMS: atom_id res chain seq x y z
N GLY A 1 -9.30 -29.03 7.46
CA GLY A 1 -7.90 -29.53 7.36
C GLY A 1 -7.40 -30.27 8.61
N ASN A 2 -7.29 -29.59 9.77
CA ASN A 2 -6.71 -30.17 11.00
C ASN A 2 -7.74 -30.76 11.96
N ILE A 3 -8.96 -30.22 11.99
CA ILE A 3 -10.11 -30.88 12.61
C ILE A 3 -10.74 -31.74 11.50
N ARG A 4 -10.48 -33.06 11.54
CA ARG A 4 -10.83 -33.96 10.43
C ARG A 4 -12.20 -34.61 10.54
N LYS A 5 -12.76 -34.69 11.76
CA LYS A 5 -14.05 -35.35 11.99
C LYS A 5 -15.17 -34.32 11.89
N PRO A 6 -16.16 -34.50 10.98
CA PRO A 6 -17.29 -33.59 10.86
C PRO A 6 -17.99 -33.34 12.20
N GLU A 7 -18.14 -34.38 13.03
CA GLU A 7 -18.76 -34.28 14.36
C GLU A 7 -18.06 -33.27 15.27
N HIS A 8 -16.73 -33.19 15.22
CA HIS A 8 -15.96 -32.25 16.03
C HIS A 8 -16.14 -30.82 15.51
N ILE A 9 -16.18 -30.63 14.19
CA ILE A 9 -16.44 -29.34 13.55
C ILE A 9 -17.83 -28.84 13.96
N LYS A 10 -18.85 -29.70 13.82
CA LYS A 10 -20.25 -29.41 14.18
C LYS A 10 -20.41 -29.08 15.66
N THR A 11 -19.69 -29.78 16.53
CA THR A 11 -19.69 -29.50 17.99
C THR A 11 -19.16 -28.09 18.27
N VAL A 12 -18.00 -27.72 17.70
CA VAL A 12 -17.41 -26.38 17.89
C VAL A 12 -18.32 -25.29 17.30
N ALA A 13 -18.87 -25.53 16.10
CA ALA A 13 -19.79 -24.60 15.45
C ALA A 13 -21.07 -24.38 16.27
N SER A 14 -21.65 -25.45 16.84
CA SER A 14 -22.85 -25.35 17.68
C SER A 14 -22.59 -24.55 18.96
N GLU A 15 -21.46 -24.80 19.64
CA GLU A 15 -21.08 -24.04 20.83
C GLU A 15 -20.82 -22.56 20.53
N ALA A 16 -20.21 -22.25 19.39
CA ALA A 16 -19.96 -20.88 18.97
C ALA A 16 -21.26 -20.15 18.59
N ARG A 17 -22.18 -20.83 17.91
CA ARG A 17 -23.54 -20.35 17.62
C ARG A 17 -24.27 -19.98 18.90
N ASP A 18 -24.32 -20.89 19.87
CA ASP A 18 -25.07 -20.70 21.12
C ASP A 18 -24.50 -19.53 21.96
N ARG A 19 -23.25 -19.14 21.71
CA ARG A 19 -22.56 -18.02 22.37
C ARG A 19 -22.49 -16.75 21.52
N GLY A 20 -22.93 -16.79 20.26
CA GLY A 20 -22.82 -15.67 19.33
C GLY A 20 -21.39 -15.26 18.99
N VAL A 21 -20.44 -16.20 18.96
CA VAL A 21 -19.02 -15.92 18.68
C VAL A 21 -18.71 -16.25 17.22
N PRO A 22 -18.19 -15.32 16.41
CA PRO A 22 -17.88 -15.58 15.01
C PRO A 22 -16.71 -16.57 14.86
N ILE A 23 -16.74 -17.39 13.81
CA ILE A 23 -15.64 -18.32 13.46
C ILE A 23 -15.05 -17.96 12.09
N ARG A 24 -13.72 -18.02 11.97
CA ARG A 24 -13.06 -18.05 10.66
C ARG A 24 -12.78 -19.50 10.25
N ILE A 25 -13.37 -19.93 9.14
CA ILE A 25 -13.01 -21.18 8.45
C ILE A 25 -11.72 -20.94 7.67
N GLY A 26 -10.68 -21.71 7.97
CA GLY A 26 -9.31 -21.46 7.49
C GLY A 26 -8.72 -22.65 6.76
N VAL A 27 -8.72 -22.62 5.44
CA VAL A 27 -8.06 -23.58 4.57
C VAL A 27 -6.66 -23.06 4.23
N ASN A 28 -5.64 -23.88 4.47
CA ASN A 28 -4.26 -23.61 4.05
C ASN A 28 -3.82 -24.68 3.06
N GLY A 29 -3.17 -24.27 1.98
CA GLY A 29 -2.67 -25.20 0.95
C GLY A 29 -1.76 -26.29 1.51
N GLY A 30 -0.90 -25.95 2.48
CA GLY A 30 0.01 -26.90 3.14
C GLY A 30 -0.66 -27.92 4.07
N SER A 31 -1.95 -27.77 4.38
CA SER A 31 -2.68 -28.65 5.30
C SER A 31 -4.03 -29.11 4.73
N LEU A 32 -4.10 -29.29 3.41
CA LEU A 32 -5.28 -29.79 2.73
C LEU A 32 -5.61 -31.22 3.21
N HIS A 33 -6.89 -31.60 3.19
CA HIS A 33 -7.28 -32.97 3.53
C HIS A 33 -6.63 -33.97 2.55
N PRO A 34 -6.06 -35.11 3.01
CA PRO A 34 -5.39 -36.06 2.14
C PRO A 34 -6.26 -36.56 0.97
N ASP A 35 -7.56 -36.75 1.20
CA ASP A 35 -8.48 -37.23 0.17
C ASP A 35 -8.69 -36.19 -0.94
N LEU A 36 -8.81 -34.91 -0.57
CA LEU A 36 -8.88 -33.79 -1.53
C LEU A 36 -7.55 -33.65 -2.26
N TYR A 37 -6.43 -33.72 -1.54
CA TYR A 37 -5.10 -33.68 -2.15
C TYR A 37 -4.93 -34.78 -3.20
N ALA A 38 -5.34 -36.01 -2.89
CA ALA A 38 -5.31 -37.13 -3.82
C ALA A 38 -6.28 -36.95 -5.01
N LYS A 39 -7.50 -36.45 -4.76
CA LYS A 39 -8.51 -36.17 -5.80
C LYS A 39 -7.99 -35.19 -6.86
N TYR A 40 -7.21 -34.19 -6.45
CA TYR A 40 -6.63 -33.18 -7.33
C TYR A 40 -5.20 -33.51 -7.78
N GLY A 41 -4.85 -34.80 -7.83
CA GLY A 41 -3.61 -35.26 -8.45
C GLY A 41 -2.36 -35.11 -7.58
N ASN A 42 -2.51 -35.06 -6.26
CA ASN A 42 -1.42 -34.85 -5.30
C ASN A 42 -0.69 -33.52 -5.51
N VAL A 43 -1.45 -32.48 -5.84
CA VAL A 43 -0.97 -31.11 -5.96
C VAL A 43 -1.99 -30.20 -5.27
N VAL A 44 -1.52 -29.11 -4.66
CA VAL A 44 -2.40 -28.06 -4.15
C VAL A 44 -2.85 -27.21 -5.32
N THR A 45 -4.14 -27.27 -5.66
CA THR A 45 -4.76 -26.45 -6.72
C THR A 45 -5.76 -25.46 -6.12
N PRO A 46 -6.10 -24.37 -6.83
CA PRO A 46 -7.16 -23.46 -6.41
C PRO A 46 -8.47 -24.18 -6.10
N GLU A 47 -8.87 -25.09 -6.99
CA GLU A 47 -10.15 -25.82 -6.91
C GLU A 47 -10.19 -26.70 -5.67
N ALA A 48 -9.08 -27.37 -5.34
CA ALA A 48 -8.98 -28.20 -4.15
C ALA A 48 -9.12 -27.38 -2.86
N MET A 49 -8.57 -26.16 -2.84
CA MET A 49 -8.68 -25.25 -1.70
C MET A 49 -10.11 -24.71 -1.55
N VAL A 50 -10.76 -24.35 -2.67
CA VAL A 50 -12.16 -23.88 -2.67
C VAL A 50 -13.11 -25.00 -2.25
N GLU A 51 -12.95 -26.22 -2.80
CA GLU A 51 -13.77 -27.37 -2.42
C GLU A 51 -13.63 -27.66 -0.92
N SER A 52 -12.40 -27.65 -0.38
CA SER A 52 -12.18 -27.81 1.06
C SER A 52 -12.89 -26.74 1.89
N ALA A 53 -12.98 -25.50 1.40
CA ALA A 53 -13.68 -24.44 2.12
C ALA A 53 -15.19 -24.65 2.08
N LEU A 54 -15.75 -25.01 0.92
CA LEU A 54 -17.18 -25.27 0.74
C LEU A 54 -17.65 -26.49 1.54
N GLU A 55 -16.85 -27.55 1.62
CA GLU A 55 -17.12 -28.70 2.49
C GLU A 55 -17.21 -28.28 3.96
N GLU A 56 -16.25 -27.46 4.44
CA GLU A 56 -16.28 -26.96 5.81
C GLU A 56 -17.48 -26.05 6.07
N ILE A 57 -17.85 -25.18 5.13
CA ILE A 57 -19.09 -24.36 5.22
C ILE A 57 -20.33 -25.26 5.34
N GLY A 58 -20.39 -26.36 4.58
CA GLY A 58 -21.49 -27.31 4.63
C GLY A 58 -21.73 -27.86 6.03
N TYR A 59 -20.67 -28.22 6.76
CA TYR A 59 -20.79 -28.70 8.15
C TYR A 59 -21.35 -27.64 9.11
N PHE A 60 -21.02 -26.36 8.89
CA PHE A 60 -21.54 -25.25 9.68
C PHE A 60 -23.03 -24.99 9.38
N ALA A 61 -23.41 -25.07 8.10
CA ALA A 61 -24.79 -24.95 7.65
C ALA A 61 -25.70 -26.06 8.22
N GLU A 62 -25.21 -27.29 8.32
CA GLU A 62 -25.95 -28.41 8.93
C GLU A 62 -26.34 -28.18 10.40
N VAL A 63 -25.59 -27.36 11.13
CA VAL A 63 -25.91 -26.95 12.50
C VAL A 63 -26.50 -25.54 12.58
N GLY A 64 -26.89 -24.96 11.44
CA GLY A 64 -27.52 -23.63 11.39
C GLY A 64 -26.63 -22.52 11.93
N PHE A 65 -25.33 -22.54 11.63
CA PHE A 65 -24.38 -21.51 12.03
C PHE A 65 -23.78 -20.80 10.81
N ASP A 66 -24.04 -19.49 10.70
CA ASP A 66 -23.70 -18.64 9.55
C ASP A 66 -22.82 -17.43 9.90
N LEU A 67 -22.55 -17.19 11.19
CA LEU A 67 -21.66 -16.11 11.65
C LEU A 67 -20.19 -16.48 11.41
N ILE A 68 -19.81 -16.56 10.14
CA ILE A 68 -18.51 -17.03 9.69
C ILE A 68 -17.82 -16.04 8.74
N LYS A 69 -16.51 -16.21 8.61
CA LYS A 69 -15.69 -15.68 7.52
C LYS A 69 -14.71 -16.74 7.02
N ILE A 70 -14.16 -16.61 5.82
CA ILE A 70 -13.41 -17.69 5.17
C ILE A 70 -12.02 -17.20 4.75
N SER A 71 -11.02 -18.07 4.79
CA SER A 71 -9.73 -17.83 4.14
C SER A 71 -9.20 -19.09 3.46
N VAL A 72 -8.67 -18.94 2.24
CA VAL A 72 -7.99 -19.97 1.44
C VAL A 72 -6.54 -19.53 1.18
N LYS A 73 -5.65 -19.75 2.15
CA LYS A 73 -4.28 -19.21 2.10
C LYS A 73 -3.30 -20.18 1.46
N ALA A 74 -2.42 -19.65 0.61
CA ALA A 74 -1.27 -20.37 0.07
C ALA A 74 -0.01 -19.51 0.19
N SER A 75 1.15 -20.17 0.18
CA SER A 75 2.45 -19.50 0.16
C SER A 75 2.87 -19.13 -1.27
N SER A 76 2.28 -19.74 -2.30
CA SER A 76 2.40 -19.33 -3.69
C SER A 76 1.39 -18.20 -3.97
N VAL A 77 1.89 -17.05 -4.43
CA VAL A 77 1.07 -15.86 -4.72
C VAL A 77 0.07 -16.11 -5.85
N PRO A 78 0.45 -16.65 -7.02
CA PRO A 78 -0.52 -16.95 -8.09
C PRO A 78 -1.62 -17.92 -7.64
N LEU A 79 -1.24 -19.01 -6.97
CA LEU A 79 -2.17 -20.00 -6.43
C LEU A 79 -3.18 -19.37 -5.45
N MET A 80 -2.70 -18.50 -4.56
CA MET A 80 -3.57 -17.78 -3.62
C MET A 80 -4.57 -16.88 -4.38
N ILE A 81 -4.08 -16.10 -5.34
CA ILE A 81 -4.93 -15.17 -6.10
C ILE A 81 -6.04 -15.95 -6.82
N ASP A 82 -5.69 -17.02 -7.53
CA ASP A 82 -6.66 -17.82 -8.28
C ASP A 82 -7.66 -18.51 -7.35
N ALA A 83 -7.22 -19.00 -6.18
CA ALA A 83 -8.11 -19.58 -5.18
C ALA A 83 -9.12 -18.58 -4.61
N TYR A 84 -8.69 -17.35 -4.31
CA TYR A 84 -9.61 -16.31 -3.81
C TYR A 84 -10.57 -15.80 -4.87
N ARG A 85 -10.15 -15.69 -6.14
CA ARG A 85 -11.05 -15.35 -7.25
C ARG A 85 -12.15 -16.40 -7.41
N GLN A 86 -11.77 -17.68 -7.50
CA GLN A 86 -12.73 -18.77 -7.57
C GLN A 86 -13.65 -18.81 -6.34
N LEU A 87 -13.10 -18.59 -5.14
CA LEU A 87 -13.89 -18.57 -3.92
C LEU A 87 -14.92 -17.43 -3.93
N ALA A 88 -14.52 -16.23 -4.34
CA ALA A 88 -15.40 -15.05 -4.39
C ALA A 88 -16.58 -15.21 -5.37
N GLU A 89 -16.46 -16.06 -6.39
CA GLU A 89 -17.56 -16.36 -7.32
C GLU A 89 -18.63 -17.28 -6.74
N VAL A 90 -18.31 -18.01 -5.67
CA VAL A 90 -19.18 -19.08 -5.13
C VAL A 90 -19.63 -18.85 -3.69
N THR A 91 -19.22 -17.75 -3.05
CA THR A 91 -19.61 -17.41 -1.68
C THR A 91 -19.72 -15.92 -1.44
N GLU A 92 -20.70 -15.52 -0.64
CA GLU A 92 -20.92 -14.14 -0.17
C GLU A 92 -20.36 -13.90 1.25
N TYR A 93 -19.81 -14.94 1.90
CA TYR A 93 -19.21 -14.79 3.22
C TYR A 93 -17.94 -13.93 3.16
N PRO A 94 -17.66 -13.11 4.19
CA PRO A 94 -16.46 -12.27 4.22
C PRO A 94 -15.16 -13.07 4.06
N LEU A 95 -14.24 -12.55 3.26
CA LEU A 95 -12.97 -13.16 2.90
C LEU A 95 -11.81 -12.53 3.69
N HIS A 96 -11.05 -13.38 4.39
CA HIS A 96 -9.86 -13.00 5.12
C HIS A 96 -8.59 -13.31 4.33
N LEU A 97 -8.06 -12.30 3.64
CA LEU A 97 -6.88 -12.44 2.79
C LEU A 97 -5.59 -12.56 3.61
N GLY A 98 -4.62 -13.22 3.00
CA GLY A 98 -3.23 -13.17 3.43
C GLY A 98 -2.41 -14.26 2.79
N VAL A 99 -1.20 -13.91 2.35
CA VAL A 99 -0.20 -14.91 1.95
C VAL A 99 0.32 -15.57 3.22
N THR A 100 0.30 -16.91 3.28
CA THR A 100 0.90 -17.64 4.41
C THR A 100 2.40 -17.82 4.16
N GLU A 101 3.20 -17.88 5.23
CA GLU A 101 4.65 -18.14 5.14
C GLU A 101 5.33 -17.19 4.13
N ALA A 102 5.11 -15.89 4.30
CA ALA A 102 5.66 -14.91 3.37
C ALA A 102 7.19 -14.77 3.50
N GLY A 103 7.72 -15.02 4.70
CA GLY A 103 9.14 -14.94 5.02
C GLY A 103 9.54 -13.61 5.70
N PRO A 104 10.85 -13.38 5.92
CA PRO A 104 11.35 -12.17 6.57
C PRO A 104 11.29 -10.95 5.65
N LEU A 105 11.46 -9.75 6.24
CA LEU A 105 11.64 -8.51 5.49
C LEU A 105 12.95 -8.52 4.67
N PRO A 106 13.00 -7.82 3.51
CA PRO A 106 11.90 -7.18 2.80
C PRO A 106 11.11 -8.15 1.90
N GLY A 107 11.62 -9.36 1.65
CA GLY A 107 11.02 -10.30 0.69
C GLY A 107 9.58 -10.70 1.02
N GLY A 108 9.29 -10.94 2.30
CA GLY A 108 7.94 -11.27 2.78
C GLY A 108 6.95 -10.12 2.61
N LEU A 109 7.40 -8.87 2.69
CA LEU A 109 6.58 -7.68 2.45
C LEU A 109 6.16 -7.65 0.97
N ILE A 110 7.12 -7.74 0.05
CA ILE A 110 6.87 -7.74 -1.41
C ILE A 110 5.93 -8.88 -1.78
N LYS A 111 6.22 -10.09 -1.29
CA LYS A 111 5.42 -11.29 -1.57
C LYS A 111 3.98 -11.16 -1.05
N SER A 112 3.80 -10.70 0.18
CA SER A 112 2.46 -10.50 0.76
C SER A 112 1.68 -9.41 0.02
N THR A 113 2.31 -8.28 -0.26
CA THR A 113 1.69 -7.17 -1.00
C THR A 113 1.26 -7.60 -2.39
N ALA A 114 2.09 -8.35 -3.13
CA ALA A 114 1.74 -8.83 -4.47
C ALA A 114 0.44 -9.66 -4.49
N GLY A 115 0.22 -10.51 -3.48
CA GLY A 115 -1.01 -11.30 -3.38
C GLY A 115 -2.21 -10.49 -2.89
N ILE A 116 -2.04 -9.76 -1.78
CA ILE A 116 -3.13 -9.04 -1.12
C ILE A 116 -3.60 -7.85 -1.96
N ALA A 117 -2.68 -7.02 -2.47
CA ALA A 117 -3.02 -5.81 -3.22
C ALA A 117 -3.75 -6.14 -4.54
N THR A 118 -3.36 -7.22 -5.22
CA THR A 118 -4.02 -7.67 -6.46
C THR A 118 -5.50 -7.96 -6.22
N LEU A 119 -5.81 -8.74 -5.18
CA LEU A 119 -7.20 -9.10 -4.84
C LEU A 119 -7.99 -7.88 -4.35
N LEU A 120 -7.39 -7.04 -3.50
CA LEU A 120 -8.05 -5.82 -3.04
C LEU A 120 -8.37 -4.85 -4.18
N ALA A 121 -7.48 -4.71 -5.16
CA ALA A 121 -7.72 -3.88 -6.34
C ALA A 121 -8.84 -4.43 -7.24
N GLU A 122 -9.13 -5.73 -7.15
CA GLU A 122 -10.25 -6.41 -7.81
C GLU A 122 -11.55 -6.34 -6.98
N GLY A 123 -11.52 -5.72 -5.81
CA GLY A 123 -12.66 -5.64 -4.89
C GLY A 123 -12.90 -6.92 -4.08
N ILE A 124 -11.91 -7.83 -4.02
CA ILE A 124 -12.00 -9.09 -3.27
C ILE A 124 -11.28 -8.92 -1.94
N GLY A 125 -11.99 -9.18 -0.82
CA GLY A 125 -11.41 -9.23 0.53
C GLY A 125 -12.00 -8.22 1.51
N ASP A 126 -12.29 -8.68 2.72
CA ASP A 126 -12.96 -7.91 3.78
C ASP A 126 -12.03 -7.63 4.98
N THR A 127 -11.00 -8.45 5.13
CA THR A 127 -9.98 -8.29 6.16
C THR A 127 -8.67 -8.91 5.68
N ILE A 128 -7.55 -8.31 6.04
CA ILE A 128 -6.23 -8.77 5.61
C ILE A 128 -5.35 -9.16 6.79
N ARG A 129 -4.35 -9.98 6.53
CA ARG A 129 -3.22 -10.20 7.42
C ARG A 129 -1.94 -10.45 6.61
N TYR A 130 -0.91 -9.68 6.91
CA TYR A 130 0.46 -10.00 6.54
C TYR A 130 0.98 -11.11 7.46
N SER A 131 1.70 -12.10 6.91
CA SER A 131 2.27 -13.22 7.69
C SER A 131 3.79 -13.19 7.55
N LEU A 132 4.44 -12.23 8.22
CA LEU A 132 5.86 -11.94 8.12
C LEU A 132 6.64 -12.68 9.19
N THR A 133 7.89 -13.05 8.88
CA THR A 133 8.86 -13.46 9.91
C THR A 133 9.48 -12.21 10.53
N ALA A 134 8.67 -11.45 11.29
CA ALA A 134 9.04 -10.17 11.90
C ALA A 134 8.21 -9.90 13.18
N ASP A 135 8.44 -8.77 13.84
CA ASP A 135 7.57 -8.31 14.92
C ASP A 135 6.12 -8.13 14.42
N PRO A 136 5.08 -8.59 15.14
CA PRO A 136 3.68 -8.44 14.72
C PRO A 136 3.26 -6.98 14.46
N VAL A 137 3.90 -6.00 15.10
CA VAL A 137 3.68 -4.58 14.83
C VAL A 137 4.03 -4.24 13.37
N GLU A 138 5.07 -4.87 12.81
CA GLU A 138 5.43 -4.68 11.40
C GLU A 138 4.39 -5.28 10.45
N GLU A 139 3.76 -6.41 10.80
CA GLU A 139 2.61 -6.95 10.04
C GLU A 139 1.44 -5.93 10.01
N ALA A 140 1.15 -5.33 11.17
CA ALA A 140 0.07 -4.35 11.32
C ALA A 140 0.35 -3.05 10.57
N LYS A 141 1.59 -2.53 10.66
CA LYS A 141 2.05 -1.36 9.91
C LYS A 141 1.94 -1.59 8.40
N ALA A 142 2.44 -2.73 7.90
CA ALA A 142 2.37 -3.07 6.49
C ALA A 142 0.93 -3.17 5.97
N GLY A 143 0.05 -3.87 6.70
CA GLY A 143 -1.36 -3.99 6.33
C GLY A 143 -2.09 -2.65 6.34
N ARG A 144 -1.83 -1.81 7.34
CA ARG A 144 -2.39 -0.47 7.41
C ARG A 144 -1.93 0.39 6.23
N PHE A 145 -0.62 0.43 5.99
CA PHE A 145 -0.03 1.21 4.91
C PHE A 145 -0.59 0.78 3.55
N LEU A 146 -0.71 -0.53 3.28
CA LEU A 146 -1.31 -1.01 2.04
C LEU A 146 -2.74 -0.49 1.84
N LEU A 147 -3.60 -0.58 2.87
CA LEU A 147 -4.99 -0.13 2.76
C LEU A 147 -5.09 1.38 2.54
N GLU A 148 -4.20 2.16 3.17
CA GLU A 148 -4.09 3.60 2.99
C GLU A 148 -3.59 3.97 1.57
N SER A 149 -2.61 3.23 1.03
CA SER A 149 -2.11 3.42 -0.34
C SER A 149 -3.16 3.08 -1.40
N LEU A 150 -4.01 2.09 -1.16
CA LEU A 150 -5.11 1.72 -2.06
C LEU A 150 -6.36 2.60 -1.88
N GLY A 151 -6.37 3.53 -0.93
CA GLY A 151 -7.55 4.35 -0.63
C GLY A 151 -8.71 3.59 0.03
N LEU A 152 -8.45 2.37 0.53
CA LEU A 152 -9.44 1.52 1.21
C LEU A 152 -9.54 1.83 2.72
N ARG A 153 -8.69 2.73 3.21
CA ARG A 153 -8.69 3.21 4.59
C ARG A 153 -8.27 4.68 4.62
N GLU A 154 -8.95 5.45 5.46
CA GLU A 154 -8.54 6.82 5.75
C GLU A 154 -7.13 6.86 6.36
N ARG A 155 -6.31 7.77 5.84
CA ARG A 155 -4.99 8.05 6.38
C ARG A 155 -5.12 8.79 7.70
N LYS A 156 -4.19 8.50 8.61
CA LYS A 156 -4.02 9.28 9.85
C LYS A 156 -2.67 9.97 9.95
N ASN A 157 -1.67 9.46 9.25
CA ASN A 157 -0.31 9.93 9.29
C ASN A 157 0.08 10.51 7.94
N VAL A 158 1.25 11.15 7.89
CA VAL A 158 1.79 11.73 6.67
C VAL A 158 2.08 10.64 5.65
N ASP A 159 1.61 10.86 4.42
CA ASP A 159 2.05 10.09 3.25
C ASP A 159 3.17 10.87 2.57
N LEU A 160 4.41 10.54 2.92
CA LEU A 160 5.58 11.20 2.34
C LEU A 160 5.88 10.58 0.97
N ILE A 161 5.74 11.37 -0.08
CA ILE A 161 6.19 11.02 -1.42
C ILE A 161 7.48 11.76 -1.74
N ALA A 162 8.43 11.09 -2.37
CA ALA A 162 9.66 11.71 -2.83
C ALA A 162 9.99 11.25 -4.25
N CYS A 163 10.57 12.15 -5.06
CA CYS A 163 11.10 11.70 -6.34
C CYS A 163 12.27 10.75 -6.10
N PRO A 164 12.50 9.75 -6.97
CA PRO A 164 13.61 8.79 -6.83
C PRO A 164 15.01 9.40 -7.02
N SER A 165 15.09 10.73 -7.15
CA SER A 165 16.22 11.50 -7.70
C SER A 165 16.42 11.26 -9.21
N CYS A 166 17.14 12.16 -9.88
CA CYS A 166 17.53 12.05 -11.28
C CYS A 166 18.69 13.00 -11.58
N GLY A 167 19.15 13.08 -12.85
CA GLY A 167 20.21 14.01 -13.26
C GLY A 167 19.91 15.50 -13.02
N ARG A 168 18.65 15.85 -12.69
CA ARG A 168 18.24 17.22 -12.32
C ARG A 168 18.32 17.54 -10.84
N ALA A 169 18.52 16.55 -9.98
CA ALA A 169 18.48 16.77 -8.55
C ALA A 169 19.56 17.79 -8.13
N GLU A 170 19.15 18.85 -7.44
CA GLU A 170 20.04 19.87 -6.88
C GLU A 170 20.39 19.60 -5.41
N ILE A 171 19.78 18.58 -4.80
CA ILE A 171 19.97 18.17 -3.40
C ILE A 171 20.11 16.64 -3.29
N ASP A 172 20.58 16.18 -2.13
CA ASP A 172 20.43 14.79 -1.72
C ASP A 172 18.98 14.52 -1.30
N VAL A 173 18.14 14.16 -2.28
CA VAL A 173 16.71 13.89 -2.07
C VAL A 173 16.49 12.78 -1.05
N VAL A 174 17.37 11.78 -1.02
CA VAL A 174 17.24 10.63 -0.12
C VAL A 174 17.42 11.12 1.31
N SER A 175 18.49 11.88 1.58
CA SER A 175 18.74 12.42 2.91
C SER A 175 17.61 13.34 3.38
N VAL A 176 17.11 14.23 2.52
CA VAL A 176 16.02 15.14 2.90
C VAL A 176 14.71 14.39 3.13
N ALA A 177 14.41 13.36 2.33
CA ALA A 177 13.23 12.52 2.53
C ALA A 177 13.33 11.70 3.83
N GLU A 178 14.50 11.16 4.17
CA GLU A 178 14.73 10.47 5.44
C GLU A 178 14.54 11.38 6.65
N GLN A 179 15.10 12.60 6.60
CA GLN A 179 14.89 13.62 7.64
C GLN A 179 13.41 14.00 7.78
N ALA A 180 12.70 14.16 6.65
CA ALA A 180 11.26 14.43 6.68
C ALA A 180 10.47 13.26 7.27
N MET A 181 10.79 12.00 6.92
CA MET A 181 10.15 10.82 7.51
C MET A 181 10.32 10.78 9.02
N GLU A 182 11.54 11.06 9.52
CA GLU A 182 11.81 11.11 10.97
C GLU A 182 11.01 12.23 11.64
N ALA A 183 10.99 13.43 11.05
CA ALA A 183 10.26 14.58 11.60
C ALA A 183 8.74 14.38 11.66
N PHE A 184 8.19 13.56 10.76
CA PHE A 184 6.75 13.22 10.70
C PHE A 184 6.37 11.91 11.42
N ALA A 185 7.33 11.10 11.89
CA ALA A 185 7.09 9.72 12.32
C ALA A 185 6.01 9.55 13.40
N GLU A 186 5.88 10.49 14.32
CA GLU A 186 4.91 10.46 15.43
C GLU A 186 3.71 11.41 15.23
N ARG A 187 3.59 12.04 14.06
CA ARG A 187 2.57 13.05 13.79
C ARG A 187 1.33 12.43 13.13
N GLU A 188 0.17 12.64 13.74
CA GLU A 188 -1.14 12.26 13.18
C GLU A 188 -1.67 13.35 12.23
N ILE A 189 -0.95 13.57 11.13
CA ILE A 189 -1.30 14.55 10.10
C ILE A 189 -1.69 13.79 8.82
N PRO A 190 -2.97 13.74 8.43
CA PRO A 190 -3.46 13.00 7.26
C PRO A 190 -3.23 13.76 5.95
N LEU A 191 -2.02 14.28 5.73
CA LEU A 191 -1.63 15.01 4.52
C LEU A 191 -0.63 14.18 3.70
N GLN A 192 -0.74 14.28 2.38
CA GLN A 192 0.32 13.85 1.46
C GLN A 192 1.35 14.97 1.34
N VAL A 193 2.60 14.67 1.70
CA VAL A 193 3.71 15.62 1.71
C VAL A 193 4.75 15.20 0.67
N ALA A 194 5.16 16.12 -0.20
CA ALA A 194 6.09 15.85 -1.28
C ALA A 194 7.49 16.44 -1.05
N VAL A 195 8.55 15.65 -1.27
CA VAL A 195 9.95 16.09 -1.28
C VAL A 195 10.53 15.88 -2.68
N MET A 196 10.87 16.96 -3.37
CA MET A 196 11.29 16.92 -4.76
C MET A 196 12.70 17.50 -4.93
N GLY A 197 13.53 16.80 -5.70
CA GLY A 197 14.94 17.15 -5.88
C GLY A 197 15.22 18.29 -6.84
N CYS A 198 14.23 18.74 -7.62
CA CYS A 198 14.39 19.86 -8.55
C CYS A 198 13.09 20.64 -8.74
N VAL A 199 13.22 21.94 -9.02
CA VAL A 199 12.09 22.85 -9.29
C VAL A 199 11.51 22.69 -10.71
N VAL A 200 12.16 21.90 -11.57
CA VAL A 200 11.75 21.71 -12.97
C VAL A 200 10.59 20.74 -13.10
N ASN A 201 10.79 19.50 -12.64
CA ASN A 201 9.78 18.43 -12.70
C ASN A 201 9.03 18.27 -11.38
N GLY A 202 9.71 18.53 -10.25
CA GLY A 202 9.19 18.30 -8.91
C GLY A 202 7.79 18.86 -8.67
N PRO A 203 7.53 20.16 -8.91
CA PRO A 203 6.20 20.73 -8.71
C PRO A 203 5.11 20.10 -9.58
N GLY A 204 5.47 19.58 -10.77
CA GLY A 204 4.53 18.88 -11.65
C GLY A 204 4.22 17.46 -11.18
N GLU A 205 5.25 16.71 -10.77
CA GLU A 205 5.14 15.35 -10.23
C GLU A 205 4.39 15.32 -8.88
N ALA A 206 4.47 16.41 -8.12
CA ALA A 206 3.86 16.57 -6.80
C ALA A 206 2.54 17.37 -6.79
N ARG A 207 1.95 17.65 -7.95
CA ARG A 207 0.83 18.60 -8.06
C ARG A 207 -0.38 18.20 -7.21
N ASP A 208 -0.60 16.90 -7.05
CA ASP A 208 -1.74 16.34 -6.32
C ASP A 208 -1.48 16.26 -4.81
N ALA A 209 -0.25 16.50 -4.35
CA ALA A 209 0.09 16.53 -2.94
C ALA A 209 -0.56 17.72 -2.23
N ASP A 210 -0.87 17.55 -0.95
CA ASP A 210 -1.42 18.61 -0.11
C ASP A 210 -0.40 19.72 0.12
N LEU A 211 0.84 19.31 0.40
CA LEU A 211 1.99 20.13 0.69
C LEU A 211 3.21 19.52 0.00
N GLY A 212 4.16 20.33 -0.42
CA GLY A 212 5.45 19.81 -0.81
C GLY A 212 6.52 20.87 -0.94
N ILE A 213 7.74 20.43 -1.18
CA ILE A 213 8.90 21.30 -1.37
C ILE A 213 9.78 20.77 -2.49
N ALA A 214 10.18 21.66 -3.39
CA ALA A 214 11.08 21.35 -4.49
C ALA A 214 12.40 22.11 -4.34
N ALA A 215 13.54 21.43 -4.45
CA ALA A 215 14.82 22.11 -4.41
C ALA A 215 15.10 22.90 -5.69
N GLY A 216 15.69 24.08 -5.53
CA GLY A 216 16.03 25.00 -6.61
C GLY A 216 17.12 25.95 -6.16
N ASN A 217 18.29 26.00 -6.80
CA ASN A 217 19.28 27.06 -6.55
C ASN A 217 19.68 27.25 -5.07
N LYS A 218 19.95 26.15 -4.35
CA LYS A 218 20.23 26.14 -2.89
C LYS A 218 19.08 26.66 -2.03
N ARG A 219 17.85 26.51 -2.51
CA ARG A 219 16.61 26.93 -1.85
C ARG A 219 15.57 25.83 -1.97
N GLY A 220 14.64 25.81 -1.03
CA GLY A 220 13.41 25.03 -1.10
C GLY A 220 12.24 25.90 -1.56
N HIS A 221 11.52 25.46 -2.58
CA HIS A 221 10.29 26.07 -3.06
C HIS A 221 9.10 25.27 -2.53
N LEU A 222 8.50 25.76 -1.45
CA LEU A 222 7.34 25.14 -0.85
C LEU A 222 6.09 25.47 -1.66
N PHE A 223 5.27 24.46 -1.93
CA PHE A 223 4.00 24.59 -2.61
C PHE A 223 2.87 23.90 -1.83
N ILE A 224 1.67 24.47 -1.93
CA ILE A 224 0.46 23.98 -1.28
C ILE A 224 -0.58 23.79 -2.37
N LYS A 225 -1.11 22.58 -2.52
CA LYS A 225 -2.07 22.24 -3.60
C LYS A 225 -1.59 22.72 -4.99
N GLY A 226 -0.30 22.51 -5.27
CA GLY A 226 0.35 22.88 -6.53
C GLY A 226 0.63 24.37 -6.74
N LYS A 227 0.41 25.25 -5.74
CA LYS A 227 0.76 26.68 -5.81
C LYS A 227 1.97 26.98 -4.95
N ASN A 228 2.99 27.62 -5.53
CA ASN A 228 4.19 28.04 -4.78
C ASN A 228 3.79 29.05 -3.70
N ALA A 229 4.10 28.74 -2.45
CA ALA A 229 3.67 29.49 -1.28
C ALA A 229 4.86 30.20 -0.61
N LEU A 230 6.02 29.55 -0.54
CA LEU A 230 7.19 30.09 0.16
C LEU A 230 8.48 29.63 -0.53
N VAL A 231 9.53 30.44 -0.43
CA VAL A 231 10.89 30.07 -0.80
C VAL A 231 11.78 30.22 0.42
N VAL A 232 12.46 29.14 0.81
CA VAL A 232 13.29 29.06 2.02
C VAL A 232 14.72 28.62 1.67
N PRO A 233 15.70 28.89 2.53
CA PRO A 233 17.01 28.24 2.44
C PRO A 233 16.91 26.70 2.42
N GLU A 234 17.85 26.04 1.75
CA GLU A 234 17.89 24.57 1.65
C GLU A 234 17.95 23.86 3.01
N ASP A 235 18.66 24.43 3.98
CA ASP A 235 18.82 23.90 5.34
C ASP A 235 17.56 24.07 6.22
N GLU A 236 16.58 24.86 5.77
CA GLU A 236 15.31 25.07 6.48
C GLU A 236 14.15 24.23 5.87
N MET A 237 14.42 23.43 4.82
CA MET A 237 13.38 22.74 4.04
C MET A 237 12.48 21.82 4.89
N VAL A 238 13.08 20.97 5.73
CA VAL A 238 12.34 19.98 6.54
C VAL A 238 11.54 20.67 7.64
N ASP A 239 12.15 21.59 8.37
CA ASP A 239 11.47 22.36 9.42
C ASP A 239 10.27 23.13 8.86
N THR A 240 10.45 23.74 7.69
CA THR A 240 9.37 24.45 6.98
C THR A 240 8.24 23.51 6.58
N LEU A 241 8.55 22.31 6.05
CA LEU A 241 7.51 21.32 5.74
C LEU A 241 6.67 20.96 6.97
N VAL A 242 7.32 20.76 8.12
CA VAL A 242 6.65 20.39 9.36
C VAL A 242 5.75 21.53 9.87
N GLU A 243 6.27 22.75 9.94
CA GLU A 243 5.51 23.93 10.36
C GLU A 243 4.26 24.11 9.50
N TRP A 244 4.41 24.00 8.19
CA TRP A 244 3.30 24.21 7.26
C TRP A 244 2.31 23.05 7.24
N ALA A 245 2.75 21.81 7.47
CA ALA A 245 1.86 20.68 7.64
C ALA A 245 0.97 20.85 8.89
N ASP A 246 1.55 21.25 10.02
CA ASP A 246 0.81 21.56 11.25
C ASP A 246 -0.19 22.70 11.00
N PHE A 247 0.25 23.79 10.36
CA PHE A 247 -0.61 24.93 10.08
C PHE A 247 -1.79 24.56 9.17
N ILE A 248 -1.55 23.77 8.11
CA ILE A 248 -2.59 23.30 7.20
C ILE A 248 -3.58 22.37 7.93
N MET A 249 -3.09 21.50 8.80
CA MET A 249 -3.94 20.61 9.59
C MET A 249 -4.88 21.40 10.51
N GLU A 250 -4.40 22.49 11.12
CA GLU A 250 -5.19 23.33 12.03
C GLU A 250 -6.14 24.31 11.32
N ASN A 251 -5.69 24.91 10.20
CA ASN A 251 -6.36 26.08 9.60
C ASN A 251 -6.87 25.84 8.18
N GLY A 252 -6.50 24.72 7.55
CA GLY A 252 -6.80 24.41 6.16
C GLY A 252 -5.86 25.09 5.15
N ALA A 253 -5.80 24.50 3.95
CA ALA A 253 -4.91 24.95 2.88
C ALA A 253 -5.22 26.36 2.35
N GLU A 254 -6.48 26.78 2.36
CA GLU A 254 -6.88 28.11 1.89
C GLU A 254 -6.35 29.22 2.81
N ALA A 255 -6.43 29.03 4.13
CA ALA A 255 -5.87 29.96 5.10
C ALA A 255 -4.34 30.02 4.99
N ALA A 256 -3.70 28.87 4.73
CA ALA A 256 -2.26 28.78 4.54
C ALA A 256 -1.80 29.62 3.33
N LEU A 257 -2.50 29.47 2.19
CA LEU A 257 -2.21 30.25 0.99
C LEU A 257 -2.49 31.76 1.16
N ALA A 258 -3.50 32.14 1.94
CA ALA A 258 -3.82 33.54 2.21
C ALA A 258 -2.78 34.26 3.08
N ARG A 259 -1.93 33.51 3.81
CA ARG A 259 -0.90 34.05 4.71
C ARG A 259 0.36 34.51 3.97
N VAL A 260 0.54 34.14 2.70
CA VAL A 260 1.78 34.36 1.95
C VAL A 260 1.57 35.10 0.63
N ASP A 261 2.65 35.72 0.13
CA ASP A 261 2.70 36.30 -1.21
C ASP A 261 3.01 35.21 -2.25
N VAL A 262 1.95 34.51 -2.67
CA VAL A 262 2.00 33.46 -3.70
C VAL A 262 2.62 33.98 -5.01
N GLN A 263 2.32 35.22 -5.40
CA GLN A 263 2.85 35.78 -6.65
C GLN A 263 4.37 35.96 -6.59
N ARG A 264 4.90 36.36 -5.43
CA ARG A 264 6.35 36.44 -5.24
C ARG A 264 6.98 35.06 -5.28
N ALA A 265 6.44 34.09 -4.56
CA ALA A 265 6.97 32.72 -4.54
C ALA A 265 6.97 32.09 -5.94
N GLU A 266 5.90 32.28 -6.71
CA GLU A 266 5.81 31.81 -8.11
C GLU A 266 6.87 32.43 -9.02
N ARG A 267 7.11 33.75 -8.91
CA ARG A 267 8.17 34.42 -9.69
C ARG A 267 9.56 33.89 -9.33
N GLU A 268 9.83 33.67 -8.05
CA GLU A 268 11.12 33.14 -7.59
C GLU A 268 11.34 31.70 -8.06
N ALA A 269 10.33 30.83 -7.98
CA ALA A 269 10.38 29.47 -8.48
C ALA A 269 10.55 29.41 -10.01
N ALA A 270 9.84 30.27 -10.76
CA ALA A 270 9.98 30.34 -12.21
C ALA A 270 11.41 30.75 -12.64
N ARG A 271 12.01 31.71 -11.93
CA ARG A 271 13.38 32.15 -12.19
C ARG A 271 14.41 31.04 -11.95
N ASP A 272 14.29 30.31 -10.84
CA ASP A 272 15.23 29.21 -10.55
C ASP A 272 15.03 28.03 -11.49
N ARG A 273 13.79 27.77 -11.92
CA ARG A 273 13.47 26.79 -12.94
C ARG A 273 14.11 27.13 -14.29
N GLU A 274 14.02 28.38 -14.73
CA GLU A 274 14.64 28.84 -15.97
C GLU A 274 16.16 28.69 -15.91
N ARG A 275 16.78 29.13 -14.80
CA ARG A 275 18.23 28.95 -14.56
C ARG A 275 18.65 27.49 -14.66
N LEU A 276 17.94 26.58 -13.99
CA LEU A 276 18.28 25.16 -14.01
C LEU A 276 18.17 24.55 -15.42
N LEU A 277 17.17 24.98 -16.20
CA LEU A 277 17.02 24.57 -17.60
C LEU A 277 18.12 25.11 -18.51
N GLU A 278 18.59 26.34 -18.27
CA GLU A 278 19.74 26.91 -18.99
C GLU A 278 21.04 26.16 -18.68
N GLU A 279 21.25 25.77 -17.42
CA GLU A 279 22.45 25.07 -16.98
C GLU A 279 22.48 23.59 -17.44
N GLN A 280 21.36 22.88 -17.36
CA GLN A 280 21.30 21.43 -17.58
C GLN A 280 20.62 21.00 -18.90
N GLY A 281 20.05 21.94 -19.65
CA GLY A 281 19.29 21.65 -20.87
C GLY A 281 17.91 21.03 -20.61
N GLN A 282 17.18 20.76 -21.70
CA GLN A 282 15.79 20.26 -21.64
C GLN A 282 15.66 18.74 -21.41
N ASP A 283 16.65 17.94 -21.78
CA ASP A 283 16.69 16.50 -21.52
C ASP A 283 18.05 16.11 -20.94
N VAL A 284 18.07 15.81 -19.64
CA VAL A 284 19.29 15.45 -18.90
C VAL A 284 19.48 13.93 -18.83
N ASN A 285 18.47 13.17 -19.24
CA ASN A 285 18.46 11.71 -19.13
C ASN A 285 18.68 11.02 -20.49
N ASP A 286 18.87 11.77 -21.57
CA ASP A 286 19.01 11.27 -22.95
C ASP A 286 17.91 10.25 -23.32
N SER A 287 16.68 10.63 -23.00
CA SER A 287 15.48 9.79 -23.08
C SER A 287 15.08 9.42 -24.51
N GLY A 288 15.76 9.97 -25.53
CA GLY A 288 15.63 9.60 -26.94
C GLY A 288 16.19 8.21 -27.29
N THR A 289 16.86 7.54 -26.35
CA THR A 289 17.36 6.17 -26.53
C THR A 289 16.20 5.17 -26.62
N ARG A 290 16.14 4.40 -27.71
CA ARG A 290 15.06 3.45 -28.01
C ARG A 290 15.06 2.30 -26.99
N ILE A 291 14.08 2.28 -26.09
CA ILE A 291 13.86 1.21 -25.11
C ILE A 291 13.21 0.01 -25.82
N GLU A 292 13.84 -1.15 -25.78
CA GLU A 292 13.20 -2.41 -26.16
C GLU A 292 12.14 -2.77 -25.11
N MET A 293 10.89 -2.85 -25.53
CA MET A 293 9.81 -3.27 -24.65
C MET A 293 10.05 -4.71 -24.19
N ILE A 294 9.99 -4.95 -22.88
CA ILE A 294 9.83 -6.29 -22.32
C ILE A 294 8.40 -6.73 -22.63
N LYS A 295 8.17 -7.21 -23.86
CA LYS A 295 6.93 -7.90 -24.21
C LYS A 295 7.04 -9.31 -23.68
N LYS A 296 6.17 -9.65 -22.74
CA LYS A 296 5.89 -11.05 -22.41
C LYS A 296 5.12 -11.62 -23.61
N TYR A 297 5.72 -12.55 -24.35
CA TYR A 297 4.95 -13.40 -25.24
C TYR A 297 3.99 -14.19 -24.35
N ILE A 298 2.71 -13.83 -24.42
CA ILE A 298 1.63 -14.75 -24.07
C ILE A 298 1.28 -15.41 -25.39
N ASP A 299 1.24 -16.74 -25.36
CA ASP A 299 0.93 -17.70 -26.43
C ASP A 299 2.13 -18.36 -27.13
N GLU A 300 2.49 -19.55 -26.63
CA GLU A 300 2.49 -20.82 -27.39
C GLU A 300 2.16 -21.99 -26.45
#